data_AF-A0A4R5Q5Q1-F1
#
_entry.id   AF-A0A4R5Q5Q1-F1
#
_cell.length_a   1.000
_cell.length_b   1.000
_cell.length_c   1.000
_cell.angle_alpha   90.00
_cell.angle_beta   90.00
_cell.angle_gamma   90.00
#
_symmetry.space_group_name_H-M   'P 1'
#
loop_
_entity.id
_entity.type
_entity.pdbx_description
1 polymer ?
#
loop_
_entity_poly.entity_id
_entity_poly.type
_entity_poly.pdbx_seq_one_letter_code
_entity_poly.pdbx_strand_id
1 'polypeptide(L)' 'MFWLARYVERAENLARILDVDATFARNQRGDQDWLPVLQLNADETRFAEAHDAPTAESVLHFYLLIRPGRS' A
#
# COMPACT_ATOMS: atom_id res chain seq x y z
N MET A 1 -4.40 -25.49 7.74
CA MET A 1 -3.17 -25.15 6.97
C MET A 1 -2.88 -23.65 7.12
N PHE A 2 -2.40 -23.20 8.28
CA PHE A 2 -2.32 -21.76 8.60
C PHE A 2 -0.95 -21.11 8.36
N TRP A 3 0.12 -21.92 8.23
CA TRP A 3 1.49 -21.40 8.14
C TRP A 3 1.81 -20.79 6.77
N LEU A 4 1.30 -21.38 5.68
CA LEU A 4 1.52 -20.92 4.31
C LEU A 4 0.79 -19.60 4.02
N ALA A 5 -0.47 -19.47 4.48
CA ALA A 5 -1.25 -18.24 4.31
C ALA A 5 -0.56 -17.02 4.95
N ARG A 6 -0.02 -17.18 6.17
CA ARG A 6 0.68 -16.11 6.89
C ARG A 6 2.05 -15.78 6.29
N TYR A 7 2.68 -16.73 5.58
CA TYR A 7 3.94 -16.51 4.87
C TYR A 7 3.73 -15.75 3.56
N VAL A 8 2.67 -16.08 2.81
CA VAL A 8 2.27 -15.37 1.60
C VAL A 8 1.84 -13.94 1.92
N GLU A 9 1.04 -13.75 2.96
CA GLU A 9 0.63 -12.41 3.44
C GLU A 9 1.84 -11.53 3.80
N ARG A 10 2.84 -12.10 4.48
CA ARG A 10 4.09 -11.39 4.81
C ARG A 10 4.91 -11.03 3.56
N ALA A 11 4.98 -11.92 2.58
CA ALA A 11 5.71 -11.67 1.34
C ALA A 11 5.03 -10.58 0.50
N GLU A 12 3.69 -10.58 0.45
CA GLU A 12 2.89 -9.57 -0.23
C GLU A 12 3.06 -8.19 0.42
N ASN A 13 3.08 -8.14 1.76
CA ASN A 13 3.30 -6.89 2.49
C ASN A 13 4.68 -6.29 2.21
N LEU A 14 5.71 -7.13 2.14
CA LEU A 14 7.06 -6.70 1.78
C LEU A 14 7.14 -6.18 0.35
N ALA A 15 6.47 -6.84 -0.60
CA ALA A 15 6.41 -6.38 -1.98
C ALA A 15 5.74 -5.01 -2.11
N ARG A 16 4.62 -4.78 -1.41
CA ARG A 16 3.93 -3.47 -1.40
C ARG A 16 4.79 -2.36 -0.80
N ILE A 17 5.49 -2.62 0.32
CA ILE A 17 6.40 -1.63 0.93
C ILE A 17 7.57 -1.28 -0.01
N LEU A 18 8.13 -2.28 -0.70
CA LEU A 18 9.22 -2.05 -1.67
C LEU A 18 8.77 -1.26 -2.89
N ASP A 19 7.54 -1.46 -3.36
CA ASP A 19 6.97 -0.73 -4.49
C ASP A 19 6.67 0.75 -4.14
N VAL A 20 6.20 0.98 -2.92
CA VAL A 20 6.07 2.31 -2.29
C VAL A 20 7.44 3.00 -2.28
N ASP A 21 8.48 2.39 -1.70
CA ASP A 21 9.82 3.00 -1.64
C ASP A 21 10.41 3.32 -3.03
N ALA A 22 10.25 2.40 -4.00
CA ALA A 22 10.69 2.61 -5.38
C ALA A 22 9.97 3.75 -6.09
N THR A 23 8.68 3.96 -5.80
CA THR A 23 7.89 5.05 -6.39
C THR A 23 8.23 6.41 -5.78
N PHE A 24 8.59 6.45 -4.49
CA PHE A 24 9.00 7.69 -3.81
C PHE A 24 10.41 8.12 -4.19
N ALA A 25 11.34 7.17 -4.32
CA ALA A 25 12.71 7.47 -4.74
C ALA A 25 12.75 8.21 -6.11
N ARG A 26 11.71 8.01 -6.95
CA ARG A 26 11.54 8.69 -8.24
C ARG A 26 10.95 10.10 -8.15
N ASN A 27 10.21 10.47 -7.10
CA ASN A 27 9.42 11.72 -7.04
C ASN A 27 10.03 12.84 -6.17
N GLN A 28 11.35 13.06 -6.24
CA GLN A 28 12.09 14.06 -5.44
C GLN A 28 11.80 15.55 -5.78
N ARG A 29 10.74 15.88 -6.53
CA ARG A 29 10.42 17.26 -6.92
C ARG A 29 8.93 17.56 -6.82
N GLY A 30 8.55 18.23 -5.74
CA GLY A 30 7.56 19.30 -5.78
C GLY A 30 6.15 18.97 -5.33
N ASP A 31 5.56 17.86 -5.73
CA ASP A 31 4.23 17.47 -5.28
C ASP A 31 4.16 15.94 -5.26
N GLN A 32 4.03 15.36 -4.06
CA GLN A 32 3.94 13.91 -3.94
C GLN A 32 2.51 13.52 -4.31
N ASP A 33 2.25 13.31 -5.59
CA ASP A 33 1.00 12.71 -6.05
C ASP A 33 1.08 11.19 -5.85
N TRP A 34 0.20 10.69 -5.00
CA TRP A 34 0.15 9.27 -4.60
C TRP A 34 -0.88 8.47 -5.37
N LEU A 35 -1.73 9.17 -6.14
CA LEU A 35 -2.70 8.51 -6.98
C LEU A 35 -2.00 7.53 -7.96
N PRO A 36 -0.89 7.88 -8.65
CA PRO A 36 -0.15 6.95 -9.52
C PRO A 36 0.29 5.65 -8.84
N VAL A 37 0.65 5.69 -7.55
CA VAL A 37 1.04 4.51 -6.76
C VAL A 37 -0.15 3.55 -6.63
N LEU A 38 -1.33 4.10 -6.33
CA LEU A 38 -2.57 3.33 -6.19
C LEU A 38 -3.00 2.74 -7.54
N GLN A 39 -2.85 3.48 -8.65
CA GLN A 39 -3.20 2.99 -9.99
C GLN A 39 -2.30 1.84 -10.42
N LEU A 40 -0.98 1.97 -10.18
CA LEU A 40 0.00 0.95 -10.52
C LEU A 40 -0.30 -0.39 -9.84
N ASN A 41 -0.81 -0.34 -8.60
CA ASN A 41 -1.17 -1.51 -7.81
C ASN A 41 -2.65 -1.93 -7.98
N ALA A 42 -3.42 -1.22 -8.83
CA ALA A 42 -4.86 -1.39 -8.96
C ALA A 42 -5.62 -1.34 -7.61
N ASP A 43 -5.10 -0.58 -6.65
CA ASP A 43 -5.62 -0.47 -5.28
C ASP A 43 -6.56 0.74 -5.10
N GLU A 44 -6.78 1.56 -6.13
CA GLU A 44 -7.60 2.80 -6.06
C GLU A 44 -8.98 2.57 -5.40
N THR A 45 -9.71 1.56 -5.85
CA THR A 45 -11.05 1.22 -5.33
C THR A 45 -10.98 0.79 -3.87
N ARG A 46 -10.01 -0.06 -3.53
CA ARG A 46 -9.84 -0.59 -2.17
C ARG A 46 -9.34 0.48 -1.20
N PHE A 47 -8.55 1.42 -1.70
CA PHE A 47 -8.12 2.59 -0.96
C PHE A 47 -9.31 3.53 -0.67
N ALA A 48 -10.15 3.80 -1.68
CA ALA A 48 -11.33 4.64 -1.55
C ALA A 48 -12.38 4.09 -0.55
N GLU A 49 -12.38 2.77 -0.30
CA GLU A 49 -13.21 2.15 0.75
C GLU A 49 -12.72 2.44 2.18
N ALA A 50 -11.44 2.80 2.35
CA ALA A 50 -10.80 2.97 3.65
C ALA A 50 -10.35 4.41 3.95
N HIS A 51 -10.14 5.23 2.91
CA HIS A 51 -9.58 6.57 2.99
C HIS A 51 -10.21 7.50 1.95
N ASP A 52 -10.51 8.75 2.35
CA ASP A 52 -11.21 9.72 1.50
C ASP A 52 -10.29 10.42 0.46
N ALA A 53 -8.99 10.53 0.74
CA ALA A 53 -8.04 11.24 -0.12
C ALA A 53 -6.68 10.54 -0.15
N PRO A 54 -5.99 10.44 -1.31
CA PRO A 54 -4.69 9.80 -1.44
C PRO A 54 -3.56 10.73 -1.01
N THR A 55 -3.54 11.08 0.28
CA THR A 55 -2.43 11.80 0.90
C THR A 55 -1.29 10.84 1.25
N ALA A 56 -0.09 11.39 1.43
CA ALA A 56 1.08 10.62 1.85
C ALA A 56 0.82 9.74 3.08
N GLU A 57 0.22 10.34 4.10
CA GLU A 57 -0.07 9.66 5.36
C GLU A 57 -1.09 8.53 5.17
N SER A 58 -2.19 8.79 4.46
CA SER A 58 -3.22 7.78 4.20
C SER A 58 -2.72 6.62 3.35
N VAL A 59 -1.85 6.89 2.36
CA VAL A 59 -1.33 5.85 1.46
C VAL A 59 -0.28 5.00 2.19
N LEU A 60 0.60 5.63 2.98
CA LEU A 60 1.48 4.90 3.91
C LEU A 60 0.67 4.06 4.89
N HIS A 61 -0.37 4.62 5.51
CA HIS A 61 -1.21 3.90 6.45
C HIS A 61 -1.92 2.71 5.80
N PHE A 62 -2.45 2.89 4.59
CA PHE A 62 -3.09 1.82 3.81
C PHE A 62 -2.14 0.65 3.53
N TYR A 63 -0.89 0.93 3.16
CA TYR A 63 0.12 -0.10 2.84
C TYR A 63 0.81 -0.70 4.07
N LEU A 64 0.88 0.04 5.19
CA LEU A 64 1.51 -0.42 6.44
C LEU A 64 0.54 -1.12 7.39
N LEU A 65 -0.76 -0.84 7.30
CA LEU A 65 -1.75 -1.51 8.12
C LEU A 65 -1.89 -2.96 7.66
N ILE A 66 -1.07 -3.83 8.25
CA ILE A 66 -1.37 -5.26 8.35
C ILE A 66 -2.77 -5.33 8.95
N ARG A 67 -3.78 -5.70 8.19
CA ARG A 67 -5.11 -5.97 8.73
C ARG A 67 -5.07 -7.41 9.24
N PRO A 68 -4.82 -7.67 10.54
CA PRO A 68 -4.97 -9.03 11.06
C PRO A 68 -6.42 -9.44 10.80
N GLY A 69 -6.59 -10.61 10.17
CA GLY A 69 -7.89 -11.12 9.76
C GLY A 69 -8.96 -10.93 10.84
N ARG A 70 -10.09 -10.35 10.44
CA ARG A 70 -11.33 -10.42 11.23
C ARG A 70 -11.65 -11.91 11.40
N SER A 71 -11.62 -12.34 12.65
CA SER A 71 -12.03 -13.67 13.10
C SER A 71 -13.52 -13.90 12.88
#